data_AF-A0A8B5WFV3-F1
#
_entry.id   AF-A0A8B5WFV3-F1
#
_cell.length_a   1.000
_cell.length_b   1.000
_cell.length_c   1.000
_cell.angle_alpha   90.00
_cell.angle_beta   90.00
_cell.angle_gamma   90.00
#
_symmetry.space_group_name_H-M   'P 1'
#
loop_
_entity.id
_entity.type
_entity.pdbx_description
1 polymer ?
#
loop_
_entity_poly.entity_id
_entity_poly.type
_entity_poly.pdbx_seq_one_letter_code
_entity_poly.pdbx_strand_id
1 'polypeptide(L)'
;MKQLWLVAMAAVLAACGGESTPGPTAQVDITGDAYYMERIMMPPGSVLEIELIDEVSGERLATERMEDVGAPPYPFGLRVDQELISPEGEYLLQLTLYLPDGAPRFAAEIPVTRDQTHVSRIRLVGVDYSEQDPDPEPMPAEWHSFQCGDIAVDASFDADARVSLSLPWKLVELPLVRAASGARYADDEIEFWTRGSDQARLTLPDEETFECILRDSLSPWTRAMIDGVDFRAVGNEPGWHVEVMHDEGLLFLTLDYGTNRLEFEDVEVLADQAGYRAESPGNEVEITIEHATCQDSMVGWPFPVRVEMRLNDLELQACGRFLGDG
;
A
#
# COMPACT_ATOMS: atom_id res chain seq x y z
N MET A 1 -67.69 60.58 33.18
CA MET A 1 -68.35 59.73 34.19
C MET A 1 -67.35 58.68 34.63
N LYS A 2 -67.23 58.50 35.95
CA LYS A 2 -66.33 57.56 36.64
C LYS A 2 -66.65 56.10 36.25
N GLN A 3 -65.71 55.22 36.61
CA GLN A 3 -65.77 53.75 36.76
C GLN A 3 -64.91 53.02 35.71
N LEU A 4 -64.13 51.99 36.03
CA LEU A 4 -63.76 51.33 37.28
C LEU A 4 -62.45 50.60 36.96
N TRP A 5 -61.50 50.57 37.91
CA TRP A 5 -60.32 49.72 37.83
C TRP A 5 -60.73 48.24 37.87
N LEU A 6 -60.20 47.44 36.93
CA LEU A 6 -60.18 45.99 37.04
C LEU A 6 -58.76 45.48 36.79
N VAL A 7 -58.28 44.79 37.81
CA VAL A 7 -56.95 44.25 38.02
C VAL A 7 -56.62 43.20 36.96
N ALA A 8 -55.44 43.34 36.36
CA ALA A 8 -54.83 42.34 35.50
C ALA A 8 -54.40 41.12 36.33
N MET A 9 -54.92 39.95 35.99
CA MET A 9 -54.44 38.66 36.48
C MET A 9 -54.01 37.85 35.24
N ALA A 10 -52.73 37.95 34.89
CA ALA A 10 -52.13 37.14 33.84
C ALA A 10 -51.97 35.71 34.37
N ALA A 11 -52.79 34.80 33.87
CA ALA A 11 -52.61 33.37 34.07
C ALA A 11 -51.41 32.91 33.23
N VAL A 12 -50.33 32.49 33.88
CA VAL A 12 -49.22 31.78 33.23
C VAL A 12 -49.68 30.35 32.99
N LEU A 13 -50.10 30.05 31.75
CA LEU A 13 -50.27 28.69 31.26
C LEU A 13 -48.88 28.09 31.01
N ALA A 14 -48.34 27.40 32.01
CA ALA A 14 -47.34 26.38 31.78
C ALA A 14 -48.08 25.06 31.50
N ALA A 15 -48.10 24.61 30.25
CA ALA A 15 -48.62 23.29 29.89
C ALA A 15 -47.90 22.75 28.64
N CYS A 16 -46.89 21.94 28.93
CA CYS A 16 -46.38 20.80 28.16
C CYS A 16 -46.33 20.94 26.63
N GLY A 17 -45.25 21.54 26.13
CA GLY A 17 -44.64 21.03 24.91
C GLY A 17 -44.02 19.67 25.24
N GLY A 18 -44.75 18.59 24.94
CA GLY A 18 -44.15 17.27 24.91
C GLY A 18 -43.18 17.23 23.75
N GLU A 19 -41.89 17.43 24.04
CA GLU A 19 -40.86 16.88 23.18
C GLU A 19 -41.06 15.37 23.22
N SER A 20 -41.66 14.84 22.15
CA SER A 20 -41.65 13.42 21.85
C SER A 20 -40.19 13.02 21.78
N THR A 21 -39.66 12.47 22.87
CA THR A 21 -38.44 11.67 22.81
C THR A 21 -38.73 10.59 21.77
N PRO A 22 -37.99 10.50 20.65
CA PRO A 22 -38.18 9.40 19.73
C PRO A 22 -37.98 8.12 20.54
N GLY A 23 -39.01 7.27 20.57
CA GLY A 23 -38.90 5.95 21.17
C GLY A 23 -37.79 5.17 20.45
N PRO A 24 -37.24 4.11 21.06
CA PRO A 24 -36.27 3.27 20.37
C PRO A 24 -36.87 2.80 19.05
N THR A 25 -36.30 3.23 17.92
CA THR A 25 -36.64 2.72 16.60
C THR A 25 -36.44 1.21 16.63
N ALA A 26 -37.42 0.45 16.16
CA ALA A 26 -37.30 -1.00 16.13
C ALA A 26 -36.18 -1.35 15.13
N GLN A 27 -35.16 -2.07 15.57
CA GLN A 27 -34.02 -2.49 14.74
C GLN A 27 -34.17 -3.96 14.34
N VAL A 28 -33.61 -4.31 13.19
CA VAL A 28 -33.41 -5.70 12.74
C VAL A 28 -31.92 -5.92 12.56
N ASP A 29 -31.42 -7.02 13.12
CA ASP A 29 -30.07 -7.51 12.89
C ASP A 29 -30.11 -8.58 11.78
N ILE A 30 -29.35 -8.37 10.71
CA ILE A 30 -29.06 -9.38 9.70
C ILE A 30 -27.68 -9.95 10.01
N THR A 31 -27.61 -11.23 10.35
CA THR A 31 -26.37 -11.89 10.80
C THR A 31 -25.93 -13.00 9.86
N GLY A 32 -24.62 -13.25 9.76
CA GLY A 32 -24.09 -14.33 8.95
C GLY A 32 -22.59 -14.54 9.09
N ASP A 33 -22.05 -15.47 8.30
CA ASP A 33 -20.61 -15.73 8.18
C ASP A 33 -20.20 -15.59 6.71
N ALA A 34 -19.21 -14.73 6.41
CA ALA A 34 -18.62 -14.64 5.08
C ALA A 34 -17.28 -15.41 5.00
N TYR A 35 -16.99 -16.03 3.86
CA TYR A 35 -15.74 -16.77 3.65
C TYR A 35 -15.38 -16.83 2.16
N TYR A 36 -14.10 -17.00 1.85
CA TYR A 36 -13.63 -17.36 0.51
C TYR A 36 -12.91 -18.72 0.55
N MET A 37 -12.65 -19.34 -0.61
CA MET A 37 -12.12 -20.72 -0.69
C MET A 37 -10.60 -20.75 -0.82
N GLU A 38 -10.03 -19.66 -1.31
CA GLU A 38 -8.62 -19.39 -1.52
C GLU A 38 -7.90 -19.49 -0.18
N ARG A 39 -6.75 -20.16 -0.15
CA ARG A 39 -6.01 -20.41 1.10
C ARG A 39 -5.03 -19.28 1.41
N ILE A 40 -5.55 -18.05 1.34
CA ILE A 40 -4.81 -16.81 1.52
C ILE A 40 -5.28 -16.11 2.81
N MET A 41 -4.45 -15.23 3.36
CA MET A 41 -4.82 -14.33 4.45
C MET A 41 -4.95 -12.93 3.86
N MET A 42 -5.93 -12.15 4.32
CA MET A 42 -6.03 -10.76 3.89
C MET A 42 -4.91 -9.91 4.51
N PRO A 43 -4.31 -8.97 3.76
CA PRO A 43 -3.34 -8.03 4.31
C PRO A 43 -3.92 -7.21 5.48
N PRO A 44 -3.10 -6.80 6.47
CA PRO A 44 -3.50 -5.79 7.45
C PRO A 44 -4.01 -4.52 6.75
N GLY A 45 -5.03 -3.86 7.30
CA GLY A 45 -5.72 -2.74 6.65
C GLY A 45 -6.83 -3.15 5.68
N SER A 46 -7.03 -4.44 5.39
CA SER A 46 -8.15 -4.89 4.58
C SER A 46 -9.48 -4.68 5.30
N VAL A 47 -10.54 -4.35 4.56
CA VAL A 47 -11.84 -4.00 5.11
C VAL A 47 -12.94 -4.84 4.48
N LEU A 48 -13.76 -5.51 5.29
CA LEU A 48 -15.01 -6.10 4.82
C LEU A 48 -16.14 -5.09 5.03
N GLU A 49 -16.74 -4.65 3.94
CA GLU A 49 -17.94 -3.81 3.94
C GLU A 49 -19.17 -4.66 3.66
N ILE A 50 -20.24 -4.40 4.40
CA ILE A 50 -21.54 -5.06 4.26
C ILE A 50 -22.60 -3.98 4.07
N GLU A 51 -23.33 -4.03 2.97
CA GLU A 51 -24.37 -3.07 2.63
C GLU A 51 -25.71 -3.78 2.40
N LEU A 52 -26.80 -3.16 2.87
CA LEU A 52 -28.16 -3.53 2.48
C LEU A 52 -28.69 -2.51 1.49
N ILE A 53 -29.08 -2.98 0.31
CA ILE A 53 -29.57 -2.15 -0.79
C ILE A 53 -31.03 -2.52 -1.05
N ASP A 54 -31.89 -1.51 -1.22
CA ASP A 54 -33.23 -1.71 -1.79
C ASP A 54 -33.08 -1.94 -3.30
N GLU A 55 -33.48 -3.13 -3.77
CA GLU A 55 -33.25 -3.54 -5.16
C GLU A 55 -34.08 -2.71 -6.16
N VAL A 56 -35.21 -2.13 -5.70
CA VAL A 56 -36.10 -1.34 -6.54
C VAL A 56 -35.60 0.09 -6.68
N SER A 57 -35.20 0.72 -5.58
CA SER A 57 -34.75 2.11 -5.58
C SER A 57 -33.24 2.28 -5.82
N GLY A 58 -32.45 1.23 -5.57
CA GLY A 58 -30.98 1.29 -5.52
C GLY A 58 -30.45 2.03 -4.30
N GLU A 59 -31.30 2.38 -3.33
CA GLU A 59 -30.90 3.11 -2.13
C GLU A 59 -30.18 2.19 -1.15
N ARG A 60 -29.06 2.68 -0.61
CA ARG A 60 -28.33 2.01 0.47
C ARG A 60 -29.00 2.31 1.80
N LEU A 61 -29.59 1.30 2.39
CA LEU A 61 -30.38 1.41 3.63
C LEU A 61 -29.54 1.28 4.89
N ALA A 62 -28.43 0.54 4.82
CA ALA A 62 -27.49 0.38 5.91
C ALA A 62 -26.11 -0.05 5.39
N THR A 63 -25.06 0.34 6.11
CA THR A 63 -23.66 -0.05 5.85
C THR A 63 -23.00 -0.38 7.18
N GLU A 64 -22.25 -1.48 7.23
CA GLU A 64 -21.37 -1.86 8.33
C GLU A 64 -19.97 -2.14 7.76
N ARG A 65 -18.92 -1.76 8.49
CA ARG A 65 -17.53 -2.00 8.09
C ARG A 65 -16.78 -2.73 9.18
N MET A 66 -16.04 -3.76 8.77
CA MET A 66 -15.12 -4.51 9.61
C MET A 66 -13.70 -4.19 9.15
N GLU A 67 -12.99 -3.42 9.96
CA GLU A 67 -11.60 -3.01 9.70
C GLU A 67 -10.62 -4.15 10.06
N ASP A 68 -9.45 -4.14 9.44
CA ASP A 68 -8.33 -5.05 9.71
C ASP A 68 -8.72 -6.55 9.71
N VAL A 69 -9.53 -6.96 8.72
CA VAL A 69 -10.01 -8.34 8.66
C VAL A 69 -8.89 -9.32 8.30
N GLY A 70 -8.72 -10.36 9.12
CA GLY A 70 -7.71 -11.38 8.95
C GLY A 70 -8.18 -12.59 8.13
N ALA A 71 -8.06 -13.80 8.69
CA ALA A 71 -8.50 -15.02 8.03
C ALA A 71 -10.02 -15.26 8.18
N PRO A 72 -10.71 -15.80 7.16
CA PRO A 72 -12.12 -16.19 7.26
C PRO A 72 -12.31 -17.40 8.20
N PRO A 73 -13.53 -17.65 8.70
CA PRO A 73 -14.78 -16.94 8.40
C PRO A 73 -14.90 -15.58 9.09
N TYR A 74 -15.59 -14.65 8.45
CA TYR A 74 -15.92 -13.32 8.95
C TYR A 74 -17.36 -13.30 9.48
N PRO A 75 -17.58 -13.46 10.80
CA PRO A 75 -18.91 -13.30 11.38
C PRO A 75 -19.30 -11.82 11.31
N PHE A 76 -20.42 -11.51 10.67
CA PHE A 76 -20.91 -10.14 10.51
C PHE A 76 -22.32 -9.98 11.10
N GLY A 77 -22.66 -8.73 11.42
CA GLY A 77 -24.00 -8.32 11.82
C GLY A 77 -24.28 -6.92 11.30
N LEU A 78 -25.33 -6.78 10.49
CA LEU A 78 -25.78 -5.50 9.94
C LEU A 78 -27.05 -5.05 10.68
N ARG A 79 -26.99 -3.88 11.33
CA ARG A 79 -28.12 -3.26 12.00
C ARG A 79 -28.89 -2.37 11.04
N VAL A 80 -30.19 -2.60 10.94
CA VAL A 80 -31.07 -1.82 10.06
C VAL A 80 -32.31 -1.35 10.81
N ASP A 81 -32.71 -0.10 10.58
CA ASP A 81 -33.96 0.43 11.12
C ASP A 81 -35.16 -0.19 10.38
N GLN A 82 -36.09 -0.79 11.13
CA GLN A 82 -37.26 -1.50 10.57
C GLN A 82 -38.19 -0.62 9.74
N GLU A 83 -38.14 0.70 9.93
CA GLU A 83 -38.93 1.67 9.19
C GLU A 83 -38.41 1.88 7.76
N LEU A 84 -37.13 1.57 7.51
CA LEU A 84 -36.50 1.65 6.19
C LEU A 84 -36.79 0.41 5.33
N ILE A 85 -37.27 -0.68 5.94
CA ILE A 85 -37.53 -1.96 5.27
C ILE A 85 -39.04 -2.20 5.14
N SER A 86 -39.53 -2.11 3.91
CA SER A 86 -40.91 -2.43 3.51
C SER A 86 -41.21 -3.93 3.66
N PRO A 87 -42.44 -4.32 4.09
CA PRO A 87 -42.87 -5.72 4.17
C PRO A 87 -42.83 -6.47 2.83
N GLU A 88 -43.02 -5.77 1.72
CA GLU A 88 -43.02 -6.34 0.35
C GLU A 88 -41.76 -5.96 -0.43
N GLY A 89 -40.74 -5.42 0.24
CA GLY A 89 -39.49 -5.01 -0.42
C GLY A 89 -38.58 -6.19 -0.75
N GLU A 90 -37.85 -6.05 -1.85
CA GLU A 90 -36.76 -6.93 -2.25
C GLU A 90 -35.44 -6.21 -1.95
N TYR A 91 -34.52 -6.91 -1.28
CA TYR A 91 -33.28 -6.33 -0.79
C TYR A 91 -32.10 -7.15 -1.24
N LEU A 92 -30.99 -6.48 -1.49
CA LEU A 92 -29.71 -7.10 -1.80
C LEU A 92 -28.75 -6.85 -0.64
N LEU A 93 -28.22 -7.93 -0.06
CA LEU A 93 -27.09 -7.87 0.86
C LEU A 93 -25.81 -7.99 0.03
N GLN A 94 -25.07 -6.90 -0.08
CA GLN A 94 -23.80 -6.83 -0.78
C GLN A 94 -22.66 -6.89 0.23
N LEU A 95 -21.71 -7.79 0.01
CA LEU A 95 -20.49 -7.89 0.81
C LEU A 95 -19.31 -7.67 -0.12
N THR A 96 -18.45 -6.71 0.22
CA THR A 96 -17.24 -6.42 -0.55
C THR A 96 -16.05 -6.38 0.39
N LEU A 97 -15.05 -7.21 0.09
CA LEU A 97 -13.79 -7.27 0.81
C LEU A 97 -12.75 -6.47 0.03
N TYR A 98 -12.37 -5.33 0.59
CA TYR A 98 -11.39 -4.41 0.03
C TYR A 98 -9.99 -4.68 0.58
N LEU A 99 -9.00 -4.50 -0.28
CA LEU A 99 -7.59 -4.41 0.09
C LEU A 99 -7.29 -3.05 0.75
N PRO A 100 -6.11 -2.87 1.36
CA PRO A 100 -5.74 -1.62 2.05
C PRO A 100 -5.72 -0.40 1.13
N ASP A 101 -5.49 -0.61 -0.16
CA ASP A 101 -5.51 0.40 -1.21
C ASP A 101 -6.94 0.82 -1.64
N GLY A 102 -7.97 0.14 -1.13
CA GLY A 102 -9.37 0.35 -1.45
C GLY A 102 -9.87 -0.45 -2.65
N ALA A 103 -9.05 -1.31 -3.27
CA ALA A 103 -9.47 -2.15 -4.38
C ALA A 103 -10.32 -3.34 -3.90
N PRO A 104 -11.46 -3.66 -4.55
CA PRO A 104 -12.26 -4.80 -4.17
C PRO A 104 -11.57 -6.10 -4.62
N ARG A 105 -11.41 -7.05 -3.69
CA ARG A 105 -10.74 -8.34 -3.96
C ARG A 105 -11.73 -9.50 -4.02
N PHE A 106 -12.70 -9.52 -3.13
CA PHE A 106 -13.76 -10.52 -3.12
C PHE A 106 -15.11 -9.87 -2.90
N ALA A 107 -16.15 -10.38 -3.54
CA ALA A 107 -17.50 -9.89 -3.33
C ALA A 107 -18.54 -11.01 -3.33
N ALA A 108 -19.71 -10.73 -2.76
CA ALA A 108 -20.92 -11.51 -2.91
C ALA A 108 -22.15 -10.61 -2.85
N GLU A 109 -23.17 -10.99 -3.61
CA GLU A 109 -24.48 -10.36 -3.60
C GLU A 109 -25.53 -11.42 -3.31
N ILE A 110 -26.31 -11.21 -2.26
CA ILE A 110 -27.29 -12.19 -1.78
C ILE A 110 -28.65 -11.49 -1.64
N PRO A 111 -29.68 -11.93 -2.39
CA PRO A 111 -31.04 -11.46 -2.16
C PRO A 111 -31.50 -11.86 -0.76
N VAL A 112 -32.05 -10.90 -0.02
CA VAL A 112 -32.60 -11.09 1.33
C VAL A 112 -33.99 -10.46 1.43
N THR A 113 -34.82 -11.00 2.32
CA THR A 113 -36.14 -10.44 2.62
C THR A 113 -36.13 -9.78 4.00
N ARG A 114 -37.12 -8.92 4.27
CA ARG A 114 -37.27 -8.24 5.57
C ARG A 114 -37.24 -9.18 6.79
N ASP A 115 -37.85 -10.36 6.66
CA ASP A 115 -37.96 -11.32 7.76
C ASP A 115 -36.71 -12.19 7.92
N GLN A 116 -35.72 -12.05 7.02
CA GLN A 116 -34.49 -12.82 7.04
C GLN A 116 -33.46 -12.19 7.98
N THR A 117 -33.49 -12.59 9.23
CA THR A 117 -32.56 -12.14 10.28
C THR A 117 -31.24 -12.91 10.33
N HIS A 118 -31.16 -14.03 9.59
CA HIS A 118 -29.97 -14.85 9.49
C HIS A 118 -29.75 -15.31 8.05
N VAL A 119 -28.60 -14.94 7.51
CA VAL A 119 -28.09 -15.40 6.22
C VAL A 119 -26.95 -16.37 6.55
N SER A 120 -27.10 -17.63 6.14
CA SER A 120 -26.07 -18.65 6.39
C SER A 120 -24.75 -18.30 5.68
N ARG A 121 -23.76 -19.20 5.76
CA ARG A 121 -22.43 -19.07 5.13
C ARG A 121 -22.45 -18.50 3.69
N ILE A 122 -21.97 -17.26 3.55
CA ILE A 122 -21.83 -16.54 2.28
C ILE A 122 -20.44 -16.79 1.72
N ARG A 123 -20.37 -17.32 0.50
CA ARG A 123 -19.10 -17.46 -0.22
C ARG A 123 -18.82 -16.17 -0.98
N LEU A 124 -17.75 -15.47 -0.62
CA LEU A 124 -17.17 -14.40 -1.41
C LEU A 124 -16.40 -15.01 -2.59
N VAL A 125 -16.57 -14.42 -3.76
CA VAL A 125 -15.92 -14.84 -5.01
C VAL A 125 -14.97 -13.74 -5.44
N GLY A 126 -13.81 -14.12 -5.99
CA GLY A 126 -12.84 -13.16 -6.50
C GLY A 126 -13.49 -12.28 -7.57
N VAL A 127 -13.29 -10.96 -7.45
CA VAL A 127 -13.73 -10.00 -8.45
C VAL A 127 -12.53 -9.52 -9.24
N ASP A 128 -12.55 -9.77 -10.55
CA ASP A 128 -11.61 -9.16 -11.49
C ASP A 128 -12.16 -7.77 -11.81
N TYR A 129 -11.65 -6.73 -11.13
CA TYR A 129 -12.06 -5.34 -11.34
C TYR A 129 -11.49 -4.77 -12.65
N SER A 130 -11.49 -5.53 -13.74
CA SER A 130 -10.93 -5.14 -15.03
C SER A 130 -11.99 -4.83 -16.11
N GLU A 131 -13.29 -4.97 -15.83
CA GLU A 131 -14.31 -4.93 -16.89
C GLU A 131 -15.31 -3.77 -16.85
N GLN A 132 -15.21 -2.78 -15.95
CA GLN A 132 -16.21 -1.68 -15.97
C GLN A 132 -15.79 -0.26 -15.59
N ASP A 133 -14.52 -0.02 -15.28
CA ASP A 133 -13.93 1.32 -15.27
C ASP A 133 -12.80 1.36 -16.31
N PRO A 134 -12.51 2.50 -16.98
CA PRO A 134 -11.28 2.62 -17.75
C PRO A 134 -10.14 2.31 -16.77
N ASP A 135 -9.42 1.24 -17.07
CA ASP A 135 -8.19 0.76 -16.42
C ASP A 135 -7.69 1.77 -15.37
N PRO A 136 -7.98 1.57 -14.06
CA PRO A 136 -7.43 2.47 -13.07
C PRO A 136 -5.93 2.42 -13.30
N GLU A 137 -5.32 3.59 -13.60
CA GLU A 137 -3.87 3.70 -13.75
C GLU A 137 -3.24 2.85 -12.66
N PRO A 138 -2.35 1.89 -13.01
CA PRO A 138 -1.87 0.89 -12.05
C PRO A 138 -1.48 1.65 -10.78
N MET A 139 -2.21 1.38 -9.70
CA MET A 139 -1.95 2.09 -8.45
C MET A 139 -0.47 1.90 -8.16
N PRO A 140 0.30 2.99 -7.94
CA PRO A 140 1.72 2.84 -7.71
C PRO A 140 1.89 1.88 -6.55
N ALA A 141 2.66 0.82 -6.78
CA ALA A 141 2.85 -0.26 -5.84
C ALA A 141 3.12 0.31 -4.44
N GLU A 142 2.29 -0.02 -3.44
CA GLU A 142 2.51 0.47 -2.09
C GLU A 142 3.76 -0.21 -1.52
N TRP A 143 4.69 0.59 -0.99
CA TRP A 143 5.94 0.11 -0.42
C TRP A 143 5.96 0.33 1.10
N HIS A 144 6.23 -0.74 1.84
CA HIS A 144 6.43 -0.72 3.29
C HIS A 144 7.92 -0.80 3.60
N SER A 145 8.44 0.16 4.38
CA SER A 145 9.87 0.24 4.71
C SER A 145 10.20 -0.41 6.05
N PHE A 146 11.25 -1.22 6.07
CA PHE A 146 11.72 -1.93 7.25
C PHE A 146 13.23 -1.70 7.47
N GLN A 147 13.65 -1.60 8.74
CA GLN A 147 15.05 -1.59 9.14
C GLN A 147 15.42 -2.98 9.66
N CYS A 148 16.25 -3.71 8.91
CA CYS A 148 16.74 -5.06 9.25
C CYS A 148 18.23 -4.99 9.58
N GLY A 149 18.60 -4.81 10.86
CA GLY A 149 19.98 -4.47 11.21
C GLY A 149 20.39 -3.14 10.57
N ASP A 150 21.44 -3.13 9.74
CA ASP A 150 21.86 -1.95 8.96
C ASP A 150 21.20 -1.89 7.56
N ILE A 151 20.40 -2.89 7.19
CA ILE A 151 19.79 -3.00 5.86
C ILE A 151 18.42 -2.32 5.87
N ALA A 152 18.25 -1.28 5.04
CA ALA A 152 16.93 -0.79 4.69
C ALA A 152 16.31 -1.71 3.64
N VAL A 153 15.14 -2.26 3.94
CA VAL A 153 14.37 -3.15 3.06
C VAL A 153 13.03 -2.51 2.79
N ASP A 154 12.71 -2.25 1.53
CA ASP A 154 11.36 -1.82 1.16
C ASP A 154 10.64 -3.00 0.51
N ALA A 155 9.43 -3.30 0.97
CA ALA A 155 8.63 -4.43 0.51
C ALA A 155 7.34 -3.93 -0.12
N SER A 156 7.07 -4.37 -1.35
CA SER A 156 5.79 -4.21 -2.00
C SER A 156 5.14 -5.58 -2.20
N PHE A 157 3.89 -5.71 -1.76
CA PHE A 157 3.15 -6.97 -1.80
C PHE A 157 2.15 -6.91 -2.94
N ASP A 158 2.17 -7.92 -3.82
CA ASP A 158 1.22 -8.00 -4.93
C ASP A 158 0.00 -8.86 -4.58
N ALA A 159 -1.03 -8.76 -5.43
CA ALA A 159 -2.27 -9.52 -5.27
C ALA A 159 -2.09 -11.04 -5.51
N ASP A 160 -0.98 -11.45 -6.13
CA ASP A 160 -0.64 -12.82 -6.49
C ASP A 160 0.16 -13.54 -5.40
N ALA A 161 0.19 -12.97 -4.20
CA ALA A 161 0.90 -13.50 -3.04
C ALA A 161 2.41 -13.62 -3.29
N ARG A 162 3.00 -12.61 -3.94
CA ARG A 162 4.43 -12.37 -3.98
C ARG A 162 4.77 -11.08 -3.24
N VAL A 163 6.05 -10.95 -2.94
CA VAL A 163 6.63 -9.71 -2.44
C VAL A 163 7.82 -9.32 -3.30
N SER A 164 7.83 -8.08 -3.74
CA SER A 164 8.99 -7.41 -4.33
C SER A 164 9.77 -6.72 -3.20
N LEU A 165 10.97 -7.22 -2.92
CA LEU A 165 11.88 -6.68 -1.92
C LEU A 165 12.97 -5.87 -2.59
N SER A 166 12.99 -4.57 -2.33
CA SER A 166 14.09 -3.71 -2.68
C SER A 166 15.13 -3.76 -1.56
N LEU A 167 16.20 -4.51 -1.80
CA LEU A 167 17.42 -4.48 -1.00
C LEU A 167 18.37 -3.41 -1.57
N PRO A 168 19.36 -2.92 -0.79
CA PRO A 168 20.31 -1.93 -1.31
C PRO A 168 21.01 -2.40 -2.60
N TRP A 169 21.35 -3.68 -2.68
CA TRP A 169 22.12 -4.26 -3.80
C TRP A 169 21.30 -4.95 -4.88
N LYS A 170 20.01 -5.27 -4.66
CA LYS A 170 19.16 -5.92 -5.67
C LYS A 170 17.66 -5.76 -5.38
N LEU A 171 16.85 -5.87 -6.42
CA LEU A 171 15.42 -6.14 -6.32
C LEU A 171 15.21 -7.66 -6.36
N VAL A 172 14.34 -8.20 -5.50
CA VAL A 172 14.04 -9.63 -5.44
C VAL A 172 12.54 -9.84 -5.38
N GLU A 173 12.02 -10.75 -6.19
CA GLU A 173 10.65 -11.24 -6.05
C GLU A 173 10.64 -12.57 -5.30
N LEU A 174 9.86 -12.65 -4.22
CA LEU A 174 9.73 -13.87 -3.43
C LEU A 174 8.27 -14.35 -3.41
N PRO A 175 8.00 -15.65 -3.62
CA PRO A 175 6.67 -16.20 -3.49
C PRO A 175 6.29 -16.42 -2.01
N LEU A 176 5.00 -16.35 -1.70
CA LEU A 176 4.49 -16.78 -0.40
C LEU A 176 4.66 -18.29 -0.20
N VAL A 177 5.22 -18.66 0.94
CA VAL A 177 5.45 -20.03 1.39
C VAL A 177 4.66 -20.30 2.67
N ARG A 178 4.24 -21.55 2.85
CA ARG A 178 3.47 -21.98 4.02
C ARG A 178 4.21 -21.69 5.33
N ALA A 179 3.52 -21.04 6.27
CA ALA A 179 3.99 -20.79 7.63
C ALA A 179 2.92 -21.12 8.68
N ALA A 180 3.34 -21.32 9.94
CA ALA A 180 2.45 -21.58 11.06
C ALA A 180 1.76 -20.31 11.60
N SER A 181 2.35 -19.14 11.38
CA SER A 181 1.85 -17.82 11.78
C SER A 181 2.59 -16.74 10.99
N GLY A 182 1.94 -15.62 10.65
CA GLY A 182 2.50 -14.57 9.80
C GLY A 182 2.58 -14.96 8.33
N ALA A 183 3.06 -14.02 7.48
CA ALA A 183 3.25 -14.24 6.05
C ALA A 183 4.75 -14.41 5.76
N ARG A 184 5.11 -15.59 5.26
CA ARG A 184 6.51 -15.97 5.00
C ARG A 184 6.72 -16.04 3.49
N TYR A 185 7.58 -15.19 2.97
CA TYR A 185 7.96 -15.16 1.57
C TYR A 185 9.38 -15.69 1.46
N ALA A 186 9.63 -16.66 0.58
CA ALA A 186 10.94 -17.28 0.50
C ALA A 186 11.19 -17.97 -0.83
N ASP A 187 12.45 -17.94 -1.26
CA ASP A 187 13.03 -18.83 -2.27
C ASP A 187 14.11 -19.72 -1.61
N ASP A 188 15.05 -20.24 -2.40
CA ASP A 188 16.14 -21.09 -1.92
C ASP A 188 17.25 -20.31 -1.19
N GLU A 189 17.29 -18.98 -1.30
CA GLU A 189 18.38 -18.12 -0.83
C GLU A 189 17.94 -17.09 0.23
N ILE A 190 16.76 -16.50 0.08
CA ILE A 190 16.28 -15.38 0.90
C ILE A 190 14.92 -15.74 1.51
N GLU A 191 14.76 -15.42 2.79
CA GLU A 191 13.47 -15.46 3.49
C GLU A 191 13.13 -14.07 4.02
N PHE A 192 11.91 -13.63 3.78
CA PHE A 192 11.30 -12.48 4.43
C PHE A 192 9.99 -12.88 5.09
N TRP A 193 9.93 -12.80 6.42
CA TRP A 193 8.79 -13.25 7.20
C TRP A 193 8.18 -12.12 8.03
N THR A 194 6.99 -11.68 7.67
CA THR A 194 6.25 -10.65 8.39
C THR A 194 5.38 -11.24 9.50
N ARG A 195 5.24 -10.51 10.61
CA ARG A 195 4.38 -10.84 11.74
C ARG A 195 3.65 -9.58 12.20
N GLY A 196 2.34 -9.55 12.00
CA GLY A 196 1.56 -8.33 12.24
C GLY A 196 1.85 -7.26 11.17
N SER A 197 1.77 -5.99 11.53
CA SER A 197 1.93 -4.86 10.62
C SER A 197 3.27 -4.14 10.73
N ASP A 198 4.04 -4.35 11.80
CA ASP A 198 5.23 -3.53 12.11
C ASP A 198 6.53 -4.33 12.32
N GLN A 199 6.46 -5.67 12.29
CA GLN A 199 7.59 -6.55 12.51
C GLN A 199 7.79 -7.50 11.34
N ALA A 200 9.06 -7.68 10.97
CA ALA A 200 9.46 -8.68 10.00
C ALA A 200 10.81 -9.30 10.39
N ARG A 201 11.21 -10.33 9.65
CA ARG A 201 12.52 -10.95 9.78
C ARG A 201 13.07 -11.25 8.39
N LEU A 202 14.31 -10.84 8.15
CA LEU A 202 15.04 -11.12 6.91
C LEU A 202 16.11 -12.18 7.18
N THR A 203 16.18 -13.20 6.34
CA THR A 203 17.28 -14.17 6.31
C THR A 203 17.97 -14.08 4.95
N LEU A 204 19.29 -13.92 4.95
CA LEU A 204 20.13 -13.81 3.76
C LEU A 204 20.77 -15.16 3.37
N PRO A 205 21.40 -15.26 2.18
CA PRO A 205 21.94 -16.53 1.66
C PRO A 205 23.06 -17.16 2.51
N ASP A 206 23.70 -16.38 3.37
CA ASP A 206 24.72 -16.81 4.33
C ASP A 206 24.13 -17.29 5.68
N GLU A 207 22.80 -17.50 5.72
CA GLU A 207 22.02 -17.85 6.91
C GLU A 207 21.98 -16.75 7.99
N GLU A 208 22.53 -15.56 7.70
CA GLU A 208 22.42 -14.44 8.63
C GLU A 208 20.97 -13.95 8.72
N THR A 209 20.49 -13.78 9.95
CA THR A 209 19.09 -13.45 10.24
C THR A 209 19.00 -12.12 10.98
N PHE A 210 18.16 -11.23 10.49
CA PHE A 210 17.93 -9.90 11.03
C PHE A 210 16.47 -9.72 11.43
N GLU A 211 16.23 -9.28 12.66
CA GLU A 211 14.92 -8.77 13.05
C GLU A 211 14.71 -7.39 12.44
N CYS A 212 13.51 -7.15 11.93
CA CYS A 212 13.17 -5.95 11.20
C CYS A 212 12.04 -5.18 11.88
N ILE A 213 12.18 -3.86 11.92
CA ILE A 213 11.15 -2.94 12.44
C ILE A 213 10.70 -1.97 11.36
N LEU A 214 9.43 -1.58 11.39
CA LEU A 214 8.87 -0.60 10.46
C LEU A 214 9.62 0.75 10.53
N ARG A 215 9.75 1.41 9.38
CA ARG A 215 10.32 2.75 9.21
C ARG A 215 9.32 3.64 8.48
N ASP A 216 9.42 4.95 8.73
CA ASP A 216 8.50 5.94 8.14
C ASP A 216 8.90 6.41 6.74
N SER A 217 10.05 5.95 6.20
CA SER A 217 10.56 6.41 4.92
C SER A 217 11.22 5.32 4.09
N LEU A 218 10.96 5.35 2.78
CA LEU A 218 11.59 4.46 1.81
C LEU A 218 13.09 4.66 1.75
N SER A 219 13.83 3.62 1.37
CA SER A 219 15.25 3.76 1.06
C SER A 219 15.47 4.68 -0.16
N PRO A 220 16.65 5.33 -0.27
CA PRO A 220 16.99 6.10 -1.47
C PRO A 220 16.97 5.26 -2.76
N TRP A 221 17.23 3.96 -2.67
CA TRP A 221 17.21 3.05 -3.83
C TRP A 221 15.80 2.83 -4.36
N THR A 222 14.83 2.60 -3.47
CA THR A 222 13.43 2.43 -3.85
C THR A 222 12.81 3.74 -4.30
N ARG A 223 13.18 4.87 -3.67
CA ARG A 223 12.75 6.19 -4.14
C ARG A 223 13.21 6.44 -5.58
N ALA A 224 14.49 6.21 -5.87
CA ALA A 224 15.05 6.35 -7.20
C ALA A 224 14.29 5.49 -8.22
N MET A 225 14.03 4.23 -7.88
CA MET A 225 13.28 3.30 -8.75
C MET A 225 11.86 3.81 -9.05
N ILE A 226 11.13 4.31 -8.04
CA ILE A 226 9.79 4.88 -8.21
C ILE A 226 9.84 6.15 -9.07
N ASP A 227 10.89 6.95 -8.91
CA ASP A 227 11.08 8.21 -9.62
C ASP A 227 11.57 7.99 -11.08
N GLY A 228 11.66 6.73 -11.55
CA GLY A 228 12.03 6.39 -12.93
C GLY A 228 13.54 6.33 -13.19
N VAL A 229 14.37 6.24 -12.14
CA VAL A 229 15.81 6.06 -12.29
C VAL A 229 16.12 4.63 -12.73
N ASP A 230 16.83 4.48 -13.85
CA ASP A 230 17.24 3.19 -14.40
C ASP A 230 18.53 2.67 -13.78
N PHE A 231 19.42 3.59 -13.40
CA PHE A 231 20.72 3.25 -12.82
C PHE A 231 21.09 4.21 -11.69
N ARG A 232 21.56 3.64 -10.58
CA ARG A 232 22.05 4.41 -9.43
C ARG A 232 23.37 3.84 -8.91
N ALA A 233 24.29 4.72 -8.54
CA ALA A 233 25.54 4.35 -7.88
C ALA A 233 25.91 5.33 -6.76
N VAL A 234 26.58 4.83 -5.72
CA VAL A 234 26.95 5.60 -4.51
C VAL A 234 28.41 5.35 -4.17
N GLY A 235 29.15 6.43 -3.90
CA GLY A 235 30.51 6.40 -3.35
C GLY A 235 30.58 7.16 -2.03
N ASN A 236 31.43 6.69 -1.12
CA ASN A 236 31.41 7.14 0.28
C ASN A 236 32.55 8.12 0.65
N GLU A 237 33.66 8.12 -0.10
CA GLU A 237 34.85 8.91 0.24
C GLU A 237 35.47 9.60 -0.99
N PRO A 238 35.17 10.90 -1.24
CA PRO A 238 34.08 11.69 -0.64
C PRO A 238 32.69 11.13 -0.96
N GLY A 239 31.67 11.56 -0.22
CA GLY A 239 30.29 11.13 -0.44
C GLY A 239 29.70 11.72 -1.72
N TRP A 240 29.30 10.85 -2.66
CA TRP A 240 28.64 11.22 -3.91
C TRP A 240 27.68 10.13 -4.38
N HIS A 241 26.75 10.48 -5.26
CA HIS A 241 25.94 9.51 -5.97
C HIS A 241 25.52 10.04 -7.34
N VAL A 242 25.16 9.11 -8.21
CA VAL A 242 24.61 9.40 -9.53
C VAL A 242 23.33 8.62 -9.74
N GLU A 243 22.38 9.26 -10.41
CA GLU A 243 21.14 8.69 -10.91
C GLU A 243 21.04 8.97 -12.41
N VAL A 244 20.70 7.95 -13.20
CA VAL A 244 20.54 8.05 -14.64
C VAL A 244 19.15 7.58 -15.02
N MET A 245 18.45 8.40 -15.80
CA MET A 245 17.16 8.11 -16.42
C MET A 245 17.41 8.01 -17.93
N HIS A 246 17.67 6.80 -18.41
CA HIS A 246 18.06 6.48 -19.77
C HIS A 246 17.03 6.99 -20.78
N ASP A 247 15.75 6.68 -20.56
CA ASP A 247 14.67 7.01 -21.48
C ASP A 247 14.44 8.52 -21.61
N GLU A 248 14.72 9.26 -20.53
CA GLU A 248 14.63 10.73 -20.51
C GLU A 248 15.93 11.41 -20.99
N GLY A 249 17.02 10.65 -21.12
CA GLY A 249 18.34 11.20 -21.46
C GLY A 249 18.90 12.12 -20.37
N LEU A 250 18.57 11.86 -19.09
CA LEU A 250 18.94 12.68 -17.94
C LEU A 250 19.92 11.96 -17.01
N LEU A 251 20.86 12.73 -16.47
CA LEU A 251 21.79 12.29 -15.43
C LEU A 251 21.89 13.34 -14.34
N PHE A 252 21.64 12.91 -13.11
CA PHE A 252 21.78 13.72 -11.90
C PHE A 252 23.01 13.27 -11.11
N LEU A 253 23.99 14.16 -10.98
CA LEU A 253 25.21 13.92 -10.21
C LEU A 253 25.19 14.77 -8.95
N THR A 254 25.20 14.11 -7.80
CA THR A 254 25.26 14.77 -6.48
C THR A 254 26.60 14.49 -5.81
N LEU A 255 27.36 15.53 -5.56
CA LEU A 255 28.70 15.52 -4.97
C LEU A 255 28.70 16.17 -3.58
N ASP A 256 29.84 16.12 -2.91
CA ASP A 256 30.13 16.89 -1.69
C ASP A 256 29.06 16.69 -0.60
N TYR A 257 28.67 15.43 -0.37
CA TYR A 257 27.64 15.04 0.61
C TYR A 257 26.29 15.74 0.41
N GLY A 258 25.91 15.98 -0.85
CA GLY A 258 24.60 16.56 -1.19
C GLY A 258 24.61 18.05 -1.47
N THR A 259 25.75 18.72 -1.30
CA THR A 259 25.84 20.19 -1.39
C THR A 259 26.04 20.70 -2.81
N ASN A 260 26.57 19.86 -3.71
CA ASN A 260 26.79 20.19 -5.10
C ASN A 260 26.00 19.24 -6.00
N ARG A 261 25.14 19.79 -6.86
CA ARG A 261 24.26 19.02 -7.74
C ARG A 261 24.45 19.51 -9.17
N LEU A 262 24.75 18.58 -10.06
CA LEU A 262 24.88 18.81 -11.49
C LEU A 262 23.82 17.98 -12.20
N GLU A 263 23.29 18.57 -13.26
CA GLU A 263 22.30 17.96 -14.14
C GLU A 263 22.87 17.97 -15.55
N PHE A 264 22.71 16.86 -16.24
CA PHE A 264 23.15 16.67 -17.61
C PHE A 264 21.99 16.17 -18.44
N GLU A 265 21.78 16.80 -19.59
CA GLU A 265 20.83 16.42 -20.63
C GLU A 265 21.59 15.68 -21.76
N ASP A 266 20.85 15.10 -22.71
CA ASP A 266 21.39 14.42 -23.89
C ASP A 266 22.43 13.32 -23.55
N VAL A 267 22.19 12.56 -22.48
CA VAL A 267 23.10 11.51 -22.00
C VAL A 267 23.33 10.42 -23.06
N GLU A 268 24.58 10.24 -23.47
CA GLU A 268 25.02 9.15 -24.34
C GLU A 268 25.18 7.88 -23.51
N VAL A 269 24.46 6.81 -23.88
CA VAL A 269 24.70 5.46 -23.34
C VAL A 269 25.80 4.78 -24.16
N LEU A 270 26.84 4.33 -23.47
CA LEU A 270 27.94 3.59 -24.09
C LEU A 270 27.48 2.18 -24.48
N ALA A 271 28.09 1.63 -25.54
CA ALA A 271 27.75 0.30 -26.05
C ALA A 271 27.79 -0.78 -24.94
N ASP A 272 26.90 -1.77 -25.04
CA ASP A 272 26.79 -2.89 -24.10
C ASP A 272 26.56 -2.46 -22.63
N GLN A 273 25.91 -1.31 -22.41
CA GLN A 273 25.70 -0.71 -21.07
C GLN A 273 27.00 -0.49 -20.30
N ALA A 274 28.11 -0.26 -21.01
CA ALA A 274 29.44 -0.06 -20.42
C ALA A 274 29.58 1.26 -19.65
N GLY A 275 28.58 2.15 -19.70
CA GLY A 275 28.62 3.43 -19.03
C GLY A 275 27.81 4.54 -19.69
N TYR A 276 28.07 5.77 -19.28
CA TYR A 276 27.36 6.98 -19.71
C TYR A 276 28.35 8.12 -19.99
N ARG A 277 28.05 8.98 -20.96
CA ARG A 277 28.78 10.24 -21.18
C ARG A 277 27.80 11.39 -21.37
N ALA A 278 28.10 12.54 -20.77
CA ALA A 278 27.31 13.75 -20.98
C ALA A 278 28.14 15.02 -20.75
N GLU A 279 27.65 16.13 -21.27
CA GLU A 279 28.25 17.46 -21.10
C GLU A 279 27.22 18.44 -20.56
N SER A 280 27.67 19.37 -19.71
CA SER A 280 26.92 20.55 -19.30
C SER A 280 27.87 21.76 -19.31
N PRO A 281 27.38 23.01 -19.23
CA PRO A 281 28.25 24.18 -19.32
C PRO A 281 29.42 24.16 -18.30
N GLY A 282 30.62 23.85 -18.79
CA GLY A 282 31.85 23.76 -17.99
C GLY A 282 32.11 22.42 -17.31
N ASN A 283 31.31 21.38 -17.60
CA ASN A 283 31.52 20.04 -17.06
C ASN A 283 31.37 18.97 -18.15
N GLU A 284 32.30 18.02 -18.16
CA GLU A 284 32.20 16.76 -18.90
C GLU A 284 32.17 15.63 -17.88
N VAL A 285 31.16 14.75 -17.97
CA VAL A 285 31.07 13.55 -17.13
C VAL A 285 31.15 12.30 -17.98
N GLU A 286 31.96 11.36 -17.52
CA GLU A 286 32.07 10.01 -18.06
C GLU A 286 31.96 9.02 -16.91
N ILE A 287 31.02 8.09 -17.03
CA ILE A 287 30.77 7.02 -16.07
C ILE A 287 31.10 5.72 -16.76
N THR A 288 31.99 4.93 -16.17
CA THR A 288 32.33 3.58 -16.64
C THR A 288 31.77 2.56 -15.67
N ILE A 289 31.10 1.54 -16.21
CA ILE A 289 30.47 0.47 -15.44
C ILE A 289 31.22 -0.83 -15.71
N GLU A 290 31.73 -1.44 -14.64
CA GLU A 290 32.33 -2.78 -14.66
C GLU A 290 31.37 -3.76 -13.96
N HIS A 291 30.93 -4.81 -14.67
CA HIS A 291 30.11 -5.89 -14.11
C HIS A 291 30.94 -6.84 -13.23
N ALA A 292 31.39 -6.30 -12.10
CA ALA A 292 32.15 -7.00 -11.07
C ALA A 292 31.61 -6.62 -9.69
N THR A 293 31.61 -7.60 -8.77
CA THR A 293 31.17 -7.36 -7.39
C THR A 293 31.93 -6.21 -6.74
N CYS A 294 31.19 -5.23 -6.24
CA CYS A 294 31.69 -4.06 -5.54
C CYS A 294 31.23 -4.12 -4.09
N GLN A 295 32.18 -4.12 -3.14
CA GLN A 295 31.83 -4.04 -1.72
C GLN A 295 31.76 -2.59 -1.30
N ASP A 296 30.61 -2.18 -0.76
CA ASP A 296 30.44 -0.87 -0.15
C ASP A 296 31.46 -0.69 0.98
N SER A 297 32.19 0.43 0.96
CA SER A 297 33.29 0.65 1.92
C SER A 297 32.84 0.95 3.35
N MET A 298 31.58 1.32 3.55
CA MET A 298 31.06 1.73 4.85
C MET A 298 30.50 0.54 5.63
N VAL A 299 29.70 -0.31 4.99
CA VAL A 299 29.05 -1.45 5.67
C VAL A 299 29.16 -2.78 4.92
N GLY A 300 29.77 -2.79 3.73
CA GLY A 300 30.29 -4.01 3.12
C GLY A 300 29.34 -4.75 2.19
N TRP A 301 28.20 -4.17 1.84
CA TRP A 301 27.23 -4.83 0.96
C TRP A 301 27.77 -5.09 -0.45
N PRO A 302 27.48 -6.26 -1.05
CA PRO A 302 27.97 -6.63 -2.38
C PRO A 302 27.04 -6.11 -3.48
N PHE A 303 27.40 -5.01 -4.10
CA PHE A 303 26.73 -4.50 -5.29
C PHE A 303 27.18 -5.25 -6.56
N PRO A 304 26.31 -5.37 -7.57
CA PRO A 304 26.60 -6.12 -8.80
C PRO A 304 27.60 -5.42 -9.72
N VAL A 305 27.75 -4.10 -9.62
CA VAL A 305 28.67 -3.34 -10.47
C VAL A 305 29.59 -2.42 -9.68
N ARG A 306 30.80 -2.23 -10.22
CA ARG A 306 31.73 -1.17 -9.85
C ARG A 306 31.60 -0.03 -10.84
N VAL A 307 31.67 1.19 -10.33
CA VAL A 307 31.55 2.41 -11.11
C VAL A 307 32.78 3.27 -10.92
N GLU A 308 33.30 3.79 -12.02
CA GLU A 308 34.30 4.84 -12.05
C GLU A 308 33.71 6.05 -12.75
N MET A 309 33.68 7.19 -12.06
CA MET A 309 33.20 8.47 -12.60
C MET A 309 34.39 9.39 -12.79
N ARG A 310 34.51 9.97 -13.99
CA ARG A 310 35.40 11.08 -14.31
C ARG A 310 34.55 12.32 -14.58
N LEU A 311 34.69 13.34 -13.74
CA LEU A 311 34.10 14.66 -13.90
C LEU A 311 35.22 15.67 -14.14
N ASN A 312 35.42 16.11 -15.37
CA ASN A 312 36.60 16.87 -15.77
C ASN A 312 37.90 16.15 -15.38
N ASP A 313 38.63 16.67 -14.38
CA ASP A 313 39.87 16.10 -13.82
C ASP A 313 39.65 15.29 -12.53
N LEU A 314 38.42 15.22 -12.01
CA LEU A 314 38.07 14.51 -10.78
C LEU A 314 37.67 13.07 -11.11
N GLU A 315 38.33 12.10 -10.49
CA GLU A 315 38.01 10.67 -10.60
C GLU A 315 37.54 10.13 -9.25
N LEU A 316 36.39 9.44 -9.23
CA LEU A 316 35.80 8.84 -8.03
C LEU A 316 35.26 7.43 -8.32
N GLN A 317 35.25 6.60 -7.28
CA GLN A 317 34.72 5.24 -7.34
C GLN A 317 33.39 5.12 -6.58
N ALA A 318 32.53 4.23 -7.05
CA ALA A 318 31.24 3.90 -6.44
C ALA A 318 30.86 2.43 -6.66
N CYS A 319 29.89 1.99 -5.88
CA CYS A 319 29.17 0.76 -6.09
C CYS A 319 27.75 1.08 -6.56
N GLY A 320 27.22 0.32 -7.51
CA GLY A 320 25.92 0.64 -8.11
C GLY A 320 25.10 -0.58 -8.52
N ARG A 321 23.89 -0.30 -8.99
CA ARG A 321 23.02 -1.29 -9.62
C ARG A 321 22.06 -0.61 -10.59
N PHE A 322 21.58 -1.42 -11.54
CA PHE A 322 20.41 -1.10 -12.34
C PHE A 322 19.14 -1.33 -11.50
N LEU A 323 18.13 -0.49 -11.73
CA LEU A 323 16.87 -0.45 -10.99
C LEU A 323 15.65 -0.85 -11.83
N GLY A 324 15.78 -0.86 -13.16
CA GLY A 324 14.81 -1.40 -14.10
C GLY A 324 15.45 -2.42 -15.06
N ASP A 325 14.62 -3.02 -15.92
CA ASP A 325 15.09 -3.81 -17.05
C ASP A 325 15.62 -2.84 -18.13
N GLY A 326 16.92 -2.53 -18.08
CA GLY A 326 17.59 -1.70 -19.08
C GLY A 326 17.70 -2.35 -20.46
#